data_AF-A0A090VST0-F1
#
_entry.id   AF-A0A090VST0-F1
#
_cell.length_a   1.000
_cell.length_b   1.000
_cell.length_c   1.000
_cell.angle_alpha   90.00
_cell.angle_beta   90.00
_cell.angle_gamma   90.00
#
_symmetry.space_group_name_H-M   'P 1'
#
loop_
_entity.id
_entity.type
_entity.pdbx_description
1 polymer ?
#
loop_
_entity_poly.entity_id
_entity_poly.type
_entity_poly.pdbx_seq_one_letter_code
_entity_poly.pdbx_strand_id
1 'polypeptide(L)'
;MLPFRSEIRNSPTQPTIKIFLSDESLDERIKRHLQHFKEIEEIEICDSIAQNRACESITIYLKDDVDINKMKQSIDSSLWWYFEEDLVD
;
A
#
# COMPACT_ATOMS: atom_id res chain seq x y z
N MET A 1 -9.77 -12.21 -9.22
CA MET A 1 -9.91 -10.83 -8.71
C MET A 1 -8.51 -10.25 -8.57
N LEU A 2 -8.31 -8.93 -8.74
CA LEU A 2 -6.97 -8.35 -8.54
C LEU A 2 -6.59 -8.47 -7.06
N PRO A 3 -5.39 -8.95 -6.71
CA PRO A 3 -4.99 -9.17 -5.31
C PRO A 3 -4.98 -7.88 -4.50
N PHE A 4 -4.72 -6.74 -5.16
CA PHE A 4 -4.78 -5.42 -4.55
C PHE A 4 -5.20 -4.35 -5.56
N ARG A 5 -5.50 -3.16 -5.04
CA ARG A 5 -5.59 -1.90 -5.79
C ARG A 5 -4.80 -0.83 -5.07
N SER A 6 -4.19 0.07 -5.83
CA SER A 6 -3.44 1.20 -5.27
C SER A 6 -3.81 2.51 -5.94
N GLU A 7 -3.82 3.59 -5.16
CA GLU A 7 -4.15 4.94 -5.64
C GLU A 7 -3.30 6.00 -4.95
N ILE A 8 -3.08 7.11 -5.66
CA ILE A 8 -2.46 8.30 -5.06
C ILE A 8 -3.56 9.15 -4.43
N ARG A 9 -3.35 9.53 -3.17
CA ARG A 9 -4.19 10.49 -2.45
C ARG A 9 -3.41 11.77 -2.23
N ASN A 10 -3.82 12.82 -2.92
CA ASN A 10 -3.28 14.16 -2.67
C ASN A 10 -3.97 14.72 -1.42
N SER A 11 -3.24 14.79 -0.31
CA SER A 11 -3.70 15.49 0.89
C SER A 11 -3.12 16.92 0.93
N PRO A 12 -3.72 17.84 1.72
CA PRO A 12 -3.20 19.20 1.85
C PRO A 12 -1.79 19.29 2.44
N THR A 13 -1.35 18.27 3.18
CA THR A 13 -0.04 18.24 3.84
C THR A 13 1.00 17.54 2.98
N GLN A 14 0.72 16.30 2.57
CA GLN A 14 1.59 15.53 1.67
C GLN A 14 0.81 14.47 0.88
N PRO A 15 1.23 14.17 -0.36
CA PRO A 15 0.60 13.13 -1.13
C PRO A 15 0.98 11.75 -0.57
N THR A 16 0.00 10.83 -0.52
CA THR A 16 0.17 9.48 0.02
C THR A 16 -0.25 8.43 -0.99
N ILE A 17 0.18 7.20 -0.80
CA ILE A 17 -0.28 6.05 -1.60
C ILE A 17 -1.18 5.21 -0.71
N LYS A 18 -2.41 4.95 -1.15
CA LYS A 18 -3.31 4.01 -0.50
C LYS A 18 -3.31 2.68 -1.24
N ILE A 19 -3.22 1.59 -0.50
CA ILE A 19 -3.38 0.23 -1.00
C ILE A 19 -4.59 -0.40 -0.31
N PHE A 20 -5.39 -1.09 -1.11
CA PHE A 20 -6.52 -1.91 -0.67
C PHE A 20 -6.24 -3.34 -1.10
N LEU A 21 -6.16 -4.26 -0.14
CA LEU A 21 -6.00 -5.68 -0.42
C LEU A 21 -7.38 -6.31 -0.62
N SER A 22 -7.44 -7.35 -1.45
CA SER A 22 -8.64 -8.20 -1.52
C SER A 22 -8.75 -9.15 -0.32
N ASP A 23 -7.64 -9.43 0.36
CA ASP A 23 -7.55 -10.23 1.57
C ASP A 23 -6.84 -9.42 2.67
N GLU A 24 -7.62 -8.92 3.62
CA GLU A 24 -7.17 -8.09 4.75
C GLU A 24 -6.28 -8.88 5.73
N SER A 25 -6.32 -10.22 5.70
CA SER A 25 -5.42 -11.03 6.55
C SER A 25 -3.94 -10.88 6.20
N LEU A 26 -3.65 -10.31 5.01
CA LEU A 26 -2.30 -10.09 4.50
C LEU A 26 -1.75 -8.69 4.85
N ASP A 27 -2.54 -7.81 5.44
CA ASP A 27 -2.16 -6.40 5.68
C ASP A 27 -0.84 -6.27 6.44
N GLU A 28 -0.68 -7.03 7.53
CA GLU A 28 0.56 -7.04 8.32
C GLU A 28 1.76 -7.63 7.55
N ARG A 29 1.54 -8.60 6.66
CA ARG A 29 2.61 -9.17 5.83
C ARG A 29 3.07 -8.17 4.78
N ILE A 30 2.13 -7.53 4.10
CA ILE A 30 2.40 -6.51 3.10
C ILE A 30 3.07 -5.30 3.73
N LYS A 31 2.63 -4.87 4.91
CA LYS A 31 3.30 -3.80 5.66
C LYS A 31 4.79 -4.11 5.88
N ARG A 32 5.13 -5.32 6.35
CA ARG A 32 6.53 -5.73 6.55
C ARG A 32 7.32 -5.77 5.24
N HIS A 33 6.71 -6.25 4.16
CA HIS A 33 7.33 -6.26 2.84
C HIS A 33 7.69 -4.84 2.37
N LEU A 34 6.78 -3.89 2.59
CA LEU A 34 6.94 -2.49 2.20
C LEU A 34 7.95 -1.73 3.09
N GLN A 35 8.20 -2.18 4.33
CA GLN A 35 9.20 -1.55 5.21
C GLN A 35 10.64 -1.61 4.66
N HIS A 36 10.92 -2.43 3.65
CA HIS A 36 12.23 -2.48 3.00
C HIS A 36 12.56 -1.27 2.12
N PHE A 37 11.55 -0.50 1.69
CA PHE A 37 11.76 0.70 0.91
C PHE A 37 12.27 1.85 1.78
N LYS A 38 13.44 2.40 1.44
CA LYS A 38 14.08 3.48 2.22
C LYS A 38 13.42 4.83 1.99
N GLU A 39 12.67 4.96 0.90
CA GLU A 39 11.93 6.13 0.46
C GLU A 39 10.62 6.31 1.24
N ILE A 40 10.14 5.25 1.86
CA ILE A 40 8.96 5.28 2.72
C ILE A 40 9.37 5.84 4.09
N GLU A 41 8.60 6.80 4.57
CA GLU A 41 8.74 7.37 5.90
C GLU A 41 7.92 6.58 6.92
N GLU A 42 6.65 6.32 6.60
CA GLU A 42 5.71 5.67 7.50
C GLU A 42 4.68 4.83 6.73
N ILE A 43 4.20 3.77 7.38
CA ILE A 43 3.14 2.89 6.86
C ILE A 43 2.10 2.67 7.96
N GLU A 44 0.88 3.10 7.70
CA GLU A 44 -0.26 2.95 8.60
C GLU A 44 -1.27 1.96 8.01
N ILE A 45 -1.81 1.07 8.84
CA ILE A 45 -3.02 0.29 8.50
C ILE A 45 -4.19 1.05 9.13
N CYS A 46 -5.15 1.45 8.31
CA CYS A 46 -6.32 2.19 8.75
C CYS A 46 -7.59 1.36 8.56
N ASP A 47 -8.25 1.06 9.68
CA ASP A 47 -9.55 0.42 9.69
C ASP A 47 -10.63 1.44 9.30
N SER A 48 -11.39 1.16 8.25
CA SER A 48 -12.53 2.00 7.87
C SER A 48 -13.72 1.75 8.81
N ILE A 49 -13.77 2.44 9.95
CA ILE A 49 -14.92 2.34 10.89
C ILE A 49 -16.19 3.05 10.33
N ALA A 50 -16.05 3.86 9.28
CA ALA A 50 -17.15 4.68 8.76
C ALA A 50 -17.90 3.99 7.61
N GLN A 51 -19.21 3.74 7.82
CA GLN A 51 -20.23 3.43 6.80
C GLN A 51 -20.33 1.97 6.30
N ASN A 52 -20.41 0.98 7.19
CA ASN A 52 -20.93 -0.36 6.84
C ASN A 52 -20.16 -1.06 5.70
N ARG A 53 -18.92 -0.62 5.47
CA ARG A 53 -17.95 -1.15 4.52
C ARG A 53 -16.64 -1.29 5.28
N ALA A 54 -16.41 -2.48 5.84
CA ALA A 54 -15.11 -2.87 6.35
C ALA A 54 -14.18 -3.03 5.14
N CYS A 55 -13.43 -1.99 4.81
CA CYS A 55 -12.27 -2.12 3.94
C CYS A 55 -11.11 -1.48 4.68
N GLU A 56 -10.24 -2.33 5.22
CA GLU A 56 -8.94 -1.91 5.71
C GLU A 56 -8.11 -1.34 4.55
N SER A 57 -7.24 -0.37 4.85
CA SER A 57 -6.36 0.21 3.85
C SER A 57 -4.99 0.48 4.43
N ILE A 58 -3.97 0.19 3.64
CA ILE A 58 -2.58 0.51 3.96
C ILE A 58 -2.28 1.87 3.36
N THR A 59 -1.95 2.84 4.21
CA THR A 59 -1.55 4.20 3.81
C THR A 59 -0.03 4.33 3.93
N ILE A 60 0.60 4.73 2.85
CA ILE A 60 2.05 4.91 2.75
C ILE A 60 2.36 6.40 2.67
N TYR A 61 3.20 6.85 3.59
CA TYR A 61 3.77 8.18 3.62
C TYR A 61 5.21 8.11 3.12
N LEU A 62 5.56 8.98 2.18
CA LEU A 62 6.88 9.04 1.57
C LEU A 62 7.67 10.18 2.19
N LYS A 63 8.99 10.00 2.23
CA LYS A 63 9.90 11.07 2.64
C LYS A 63 9.82 12.26 1.68
N ASP A 64 10.26 13.42 2.18
CA ASP A 64 10.45 14.62 1.37
C ASP A 64 11.32 14.34 0.12
N ASP A 65 11.02 15.04 -0.97
CA ASP A 65 11.70 14.96 -2.28
C ASP A 65 11.56 13.63 -3.04
N VAL A 66 10.72 12.69 -2.58
CA VAL A 66 10.42 11.45 -3.31
C VAL A 66 9.33 11.68 -4.38
N ASP A 67 9.59 11.24 -5.61
CA ASP A 67 8.60 11.23 -6.68
C ASP A 67 7.54 10.13 -6.43
N ILE A 68 6.35 10.55 -6.00
CA ILE A 68 5.25 9.64 -5.68
C ILE A 68 4.79 8.78 -6.86
N ASN A 69 4.88 9.27 -8.10
CA ASN A 69 4.45 8.49 -9.26
C ASN A 69 5.40 7.33 -9.52
N LYS A 70 6.71 7.60 -9.44
CA LYS A 70 7.74 6.56 -9.54
C LYS A 70 7.59 5.58 -8.38
N MET A 71 7.39 6.10 -7.17
CA MET A 71 7.27 5.25 -5.99
C MET A 71 6.05 4.33 -6.06
N LYS A 72 4.90 4.83 -6.51
CA LYS A 72 3.71 4.01 -6.75
C LYS A 72 4.00 2.89 -7.75
N GLN A 73 4.65 3.19 -8.87
CA GLN A 73 4.99 2.16 -9.87
C GLN A 73 5.93 1.09 -9.29
N SER A 74 6.91 1.49 -8.48
CA SER A 74 7.83 0.57 -7.79
C SER A 74 7.09 -0.32 -6.78
N ILE A 75 6.21 0.27 -5.97
CA ILE A 75 5.38 -0.47 -5.00
C ILE A 75 4.46 -1.44 -5.74
N ASP A 76 3.74 -0.99 -6.76
CA ASP A 76 2.83 -1.83 -7.55
C ASP A 76 3.57 -3.03 -8.14
N SER A 77 4.73 -2.80 -8.75
CA SER A 77 5.55 -3.87 -9.32
C SER A 77 6.00 -4.86 -8.24
N SER A 78 6.46 -4.36 -7.09
CA SER A 78 6.90 -5.19 -5.97
C SER A 78 5.77 -6.05 -5.38
N LEU A 79 4.56 -5.49 -5.27
CA LEU A 79 3.39 -6.22 -4.80
C LEU A 79 2.91 -7.25 -5.82
N TRP A 80 2.96 -6.92 -7.12
CA TRP A 80 2.66 -7.90 -8.17
C TRP A 80 3.57 -9.12 -8.08
N TRP A 81 4.88 -8.91 -7.92
CA TRP A 81 5.82 -10.01 -7.70
C TRP A 81 5.50 -10.80 -6.44
N TYR A 82 5.23 -10.13 -5.32
CA TYR A 82 4.86 -10.79 -4.07
C TYR A 82 3.65 -11.72 -4.24
N PHE A 83 2.59 -11.24 -4.93
CA PHE A 83 1.38 -12.04 -5.15
C PHE A 83 1.54 -13.09 -6.25
N GLU A 84 2.42 -12.90 -7.24
CA GLU A 84 2.74 -13.93 -8.22
C GLU A 84 3.57 -15.06 -7.62
N GLU A 85 4.56 -14.77 -6.75
CA GLU A 85 5.33 -15.79 -6.04
C GLU A 85 4.45 -16.61 -5.08
N ASP A 86 3.50 -15.99 -4.38
CA ASP A 86 2.58 -16.67 -3.44
C ASP A 86 1.55 -17.57 -4.16
N LEU A 87 1.34 -17.40 -5.48
CA LEU A 87 0.42 -18.22 -6.30
C LEU A 87 1.10 -19.46 -6.92
N VAL A 88 2.41 -19.62 -6.77
CA VAL A 88 3.20 -20.68 -7.44
C VAL A 88 3.58 -21.84 -6.49
N ASP A 89 3.13 -21.82 -5.23
CA ASP A 89 3.26 -22.95 -4.27
C ASP A 89 1.99 -23.80 -4.13
#